data_AF-A0A8J7W7F3-F1
#
_entry.id   AF-A0A8J7W7F3-F1
#
_cell.length_a   1.000
_cell.length_b   1.000
_cell.length_c   1.000
_cell.angle_alpha   90.00
_cell.angle_beta   90.00
_cell.angle_gamma   90.00
#
_symmetry.space_group_name_H-M   'P 1'
#
loop_
_entity.id
_entity.type
_entity.pdbx_description
1 polymer ?
#
loop_
_entity_poly.entity_id
_entity_poly.type
_entity_poly.pdbx_seq_one_letter_code
_entity_poly.pdbx_strand_id
1 'polypeptide(L)'
;MLYRIDPQMDSLKFYREPNSGSKLPYRTVKEMREFYPDGNFVIIGEIGCVAQPPNDGDCLLLESGEQIPILPRGSLRKPFEWIAGYVAVGENTYLAALGSAWKIFKEVKRCLRRS
;
A
#
# COMPACT_ATOMS: atom_id res chain seq x y z
N MET A 1 -7.71 -14.27 -0.18
CA MET A 1 -8.91 -13.66 -0.81
C MET A 1 -8.48 -12.56 -1.78
N LEU A 2 -9.20 -12.38 -2.90
CA LEU A 2 -8.88 -11.37 -3.92
C LEU A 2 -9.73 -10.11 -3.71
N TYR A 3 -9.07 -8.99 -3.47
CA TYR A 3 -9.67 -7.67 -3.36
C TYR A 3 -9.48 -6.89 -4.65
N ARG A 4 -10.37 -5.96 -4.96
CA ARG A 4 -10.24 -5.05 -6.12
C ARG A 4 -10.25 -3.62 -5.63
N ILE A 5 -9.59 -2.74 -6.37
CA ILE A 5 -9.61 -1.31 -6.08
C ILE A 5 -11.02 -0.80 -6.34
N ASP A 6 -11.54 0.03 -5.43
CA ASP A 6 -12.82 0.68 -5.65
C ASP A 6 -12.66 1.82 -6.68
N PRO A 7 -13.32 1.75 -7.85
CA PRO A 7 -13.19 2.75 -8.90
C PRO A 7 -13.90 4.06 -8.57
N GLN A 8 -14.74 4.13 -7.53
CA GLN A 8 -15.39 5.37 -7.10
C GLN A 8 -14.44 6.27 -6.30
N MET A 9 -13.21 5.82 -6.03
CA MET A 9 -12.21 6.66 -5.40
C MET A 9 -11.63 7.67 -6.39
N ASP A 10 -12.32 8.81 -6.52
CA ASP A 10 -11.84 10.01 -7.18
C ASP A 10 -10.69 10.61 -6.35
N SER A 11 -9.49 10.04 -6.50
CA SER A 11 -8.27 10.51 -5.84
C SER A 11 -7.32 11.11 -6.86
N LEU A 12 -6.96 12.38 -6.67
CA LEU A 12 -5.96 13.08 -7.50
C LEU A 12 -4.52 12.57 -7.27
N LYS A 13 -4.30 11.72 -6.26
CA LYS A 13 -2.98 11.26 -5.84
C LYS A 13 -2.83 9.76 -6.07
N PHE A 14 -1.68 9.39 -6.60
CA PHE A 14 -1.33 8.01 -6.90
C PHE A 14 -0.17 7.55 -6.02
N TYR A 15 -0.38 6.45 -5.32
CA TYR A 15 0.66 5.72 -4.63
C TYR A 15 1.30 4.79 -5.65
N ARG A 16 2.61 4.92 -5.83
CA ARG A 16 3.35 4.00 -6.69
C ARG A 16 3.85 2.86 -5.82
N GLU A 17 3.30 1.67 -6.04
CA GLU A 17 3.74 0.50 -5.30
C GLU A 17 5.21 0.22 -5.67
N PRO A 18 6.11 0.10 -4.70
CA PRO A 18 7.54 0.02 -4.96
C PRO A 18 7.96 -1.27 -5.70
N ASN A 19 7.23 -2.37 -5.60
CA ASN A 19 7.65 -3.65 -6.17
C ASN A 19 7.15 -3.83 -7.61
N SER A 20 5.85 -3.67 -7.86
CA SER A 20 5.22 -3.73 -9.18
C SER A 20 5.40 -2.44 -9.98
N GLY A 21 5.58 -1.30 -9.30
CA GLY A 21 5.62 0.00 -9.94
C GLY A 21 4.25 0.52 -10.37
N SER A 22 3.18 -0.22 -10.08
CA SER A 22 1.80 0.11 -10.42
C SER A 22 1.34 1.34 -9.64
N LYS A 23 0.47 2.14 -10.27
CA LYS A 23 -0.12 3.32 -9.65
C LYS A 23 -1.47 2.94 -9.05
N LEU A 24 -1.61 3.13 -7.75
CA LEU A 24 -2.84 2.92 -7.02
C LEU A 24 -3.42 4.28 -6.62
N PRO A 25 -4.72 4.52 -6.82
CA PRO A 25 -5.37 5.66 -6.19
C PRO A 25 -5.22 5.52 -4.66
N TYR A 26 -4.82 6.58 -3.97
CA TYR A 26 -4.69 6.56 -2.51
C TYR A 26 -5.14 7.88 -1.89
N ARG A 27 -5.60 7.80 -0.64
CA ARG A 27 -5.92 8.93 0.21
C ARG A 27 -4.88 9.06 1.30
N THR A 28 -4.42 10.28 1.53
CA THR A 28 -3.52 10.58 2.63
C THR A 28 -4.25 10.43 3.97
N VAL A 29 -3.46 10.25 5.04
CA VAL A 29 -4.01 10.20 6.41
C VAL A 29 -4.83 11.46 6.74
N LYS A 30 -4.44 12.61 6.19
CA LYS A 30 -5.16 13.87 6.37
C LYS A 30 -6.55 13.82 5.73
N GLU A 31 -6.63 13.43 4.46
CA GLU A 31 -7.91 13.28 3.74
C GLU A 31 -8.81 12.27 4.46
N MET A 32 -8.27 11.13 4.89
CA MET A 32 -9.07 10.13 5.63
C MET A 32 -9.65 10.68 6.94
N ARG A 33 -8.94 11.55 7.65
CA ARG A 33 -9.48 12.22 8.86
C ARG A 33 -10.59 13.23 8.55
N GLU A 34 -10.55 13.85 7.37
CA GLU A 34 -11.60 14.77 6.92
C GLU A 34 -12.86 14.01 6.50
N PHE A 35 -12.71 12.86 5.83
CA PHE A 35 -13.84 12.02 5.42
C PHE A 35 -14.44 11.19 6.55
N TYR A 36 -13.60 10.70 7.47
CA TYR A 36 -14.01 9.88 8.62
C TYR A 36 -13.53 10.52 9.93
N PRO A 37 -14.15 11.64 10.36
CA PRO A 37 -13.79 12.29 11.62
C PRO A 37 -14.00 11.34 12.82
N ASP A 38 -15.01 10.47 12.75
CA ASP A 38 -15.31 9.46 13.77
C ASP A 38 -14.39 8.23 13.70
N GLY A 39 -13.51 8.15 12.69
CA GLY A 39 -12.64 6.99 12.48
C GLY A 39 -13.39 5.71 12.06
N ASN A 40 -14.62 5.85 11.57
CA ASN A 40 -15.47 4.72 11.17
C ASN A 40 -15.08 4.15 9.79
N PHE A 41 -13.89 3.59 9.68
CA PHE A 41 -13.39 2.92 8.48
C PHE A 41 -12.64 1.65 8.85
N VAL A 42 -12.71 0.65 7.96
CA VAL A 42 -12.10 -0.67 8.20
C VAL A 42 -10.77 -0.75 7.45
N ILE A 43 -9.68 -1.03 8.16
CA ILE A 43 -8.41 -1.38 7.54
C ILE A 43 -8.27 -2.90 7.53
N ILE A 44 -8.33 -3.51 6.35
CA ILE A 44 -8.23 -4.97 6.22
C ILE A 44 -6.78 -5.46 6.16
N GLY A 45 -5.84 -4.59 5.78
CA GLY A 45 -4.44 -4.98 5.65
C GLY A 45 -3.52 -3.85 5.21
N GLU A 46 -2.25 -4.22 5.00
CA GLU A 46 -1.14 -3.33 4.67
C GLU A 46 -0.49 -3.76 3.34
N ILE A 47 -0.11 -2.82 2.47
CA ILE A 47 0.51 -3.07 1.16
C ILE A 47 1.82 -2.28 0.98
N GLY A 48 2.72 -2.75 0.12
CA GLY A 48 3.96 -2.05 -0.26
C GLY A 48 5.24 -2.43 0.52
N CYS A 49 5.13 -3.30 1.53
CA CYS A 49 6.27 -3.80 2.30
C CYS A 49 6.96 -5.03 1.65
N VAL A 50 6.21 -5.84 0.90
CA VAL A 50 6.68 -7.15 0.43
C VAL A 50 6.40 -7.31 -1.06
N ALA A 51 7.38 -7.86 -1.78
CA ALA A 51 7.29 -8.12 -3.21
C ALA A 51 6.59 -9.45 -3.56
N GLN A 52 6.49 -10.37 -2.59
CA GLN A 52 5.90 -11.69 -2.81
C GLN A 52 4.79 -11.94 -1.79
N PRO A 53 3.58 -12.36 -2.23
CA PRO A 53 2.57 -12.86 -1.31
C PRO A 53 3.05 -14.14 -0.63
N PRO A 54 2.68 -14.38 0.65
CA PRO A 54 2.67 -15.74 1.16
C PRO A 54 1.70 -16.59 0.30
N ASN A 55 1.97 -17.90 0.14
CA ASN A 55 1.22 -18.78 -0.79
C ASN A 55 -0.31 -18.80 -0.58
N ASP A 56 -0.81 -18.40 0.59
CA ASP A 56 -2.25 -18.28 0.94
C ASP A 56 -2.65 -16.85 1.35
N GLY A 57 -1.86 -15.85 0.95
CA GLY A 57 -2.10 -14.45 1.31
C GLY A 57 -3.31 -13.84 0.63
N ASP A 58 -3.88 -12.81 1.26
CA ASP A 58 -4.79 -11.90 0.58
C ASP A 58 -4.03 -11.09 -0.48
N CYS A 59 -4.68 -10.85 -1.63
CA CYS A 59 -4.08 -10.13 -2.75
C CYS A 59 -5.04 -9.07 -3.26
N LEU A 60 -4.50 -7.89 -3.59
CA LEU A 60 -5.18 -6.83 -4.32
C LEU A 60 -4.94 -7.03 -5.82
N LEU A 61 -6.02 -7.26 -6.56
CA LEU A 61 -6.01 -7.34 -8.01
C LEU A 61 -6.24 -5.96 -8.60
N LEU A 62 -5.27 -5.49 -9.40
CA LEU A 62 -5.42 -4.28 -10.21
C LEU A 62 -6.18 -4.56 -11.51
N GLU A 63 -6.71 -3.52 -12.12
CA GLU A 63 -7.27 -3.59 -13.48
C GLU A 63 -6.25 -4.02 -14.54
N SER A 64 -4.95 -3.77 -14.29
CA SER A 64 -3.86 -4.25 -15.15
C SER A 64 -3.67 -5.77 -15.12
N GLY A 65 -4.35 -6.48 -14.21
CA GLY A 65 -4.16 -7.91 -13.94
C GLY A 65 -3.01 -8.21 -12.99
N GLU A 66 -2.28 -7.20 -12.54
CA GLU A 66 -1.23 -7.35 -11.53
C GLU A 66 -1.84 -7.63 -10.14
N GLN A 67 -1.14 -8.44 -9.35
CA GLN A 67 -1.56 -8.81 -8.00
C GLN A 67 -0.57 -8.26 -6.98
N ILE A 68 -1.06 -7.42 -6.07
CA ILE A 68 -0.28 -6.87 -4.97
C ILE A 68 -0.60 -7.65 -3.70
N PRO A 69 0.40 -8.20 -2.99
CA PRO A 69 0.17 -8.90 -1.74
C PRO A 69 -0.34 -7.96 -0.65
N ILE A 70 -1.39 -8.39 0.05
CA ILE A 70 -1.93 -7.73 1.23
C ILE A 70 -1.41 -8.47 2.46
N LEU A 71 -0.81 -7.72 3.38
CA LEU A 71 -0.41 -8.23 4.67
C LEU A 71 -1.48 -7.98 5.73
N PRO A 72 -1.62 -8.87 6.72
CA PRO A 72 -2.47 -8.60 7.88
C PRO A 72 -1.93 -7.40 8.67
N ARG A 73 -2.86 -6.62 9.24
CA ARG A 73 -2.55 -5.44 10.05
C ARG A 73 -1.60 -5.81 11.20
N GLY A 74 -0.47 -5.11 11.29
CA GLY A 74 0.52 -5.33 12.36
C GLY A 74 1.59 -6.35 12.00
N SER A 75 1.66 -6.78 10.73
CA SER A 75 2.76 -7.58 10.22
C SER A 75 4.04 -6.73 10.20
N LEU A 76 4.94 -7.02 11.15
CA LEU A 76 6.38 -6.71 11.12
C LEU A 76 6.76 -5.38 10.45
N ARG A 77 6.28 -4.27 11.02
CA ARG A 77 6.74 -2.92 10.62
C ARG A 77 8.25 -2.86 10.77
N LYS A 78 8.97 -2.74 9.66
CA LYS A 78 10.41 -2.46 9.73
C LYS A 78 10.62 -1.05 10.28
N PRO A 79 11.77 -0.76 10.91
CA PRO A 79 12.05 0.53 11.53
C PRO A 79 12.01 1.75 10.57
N PHE A 80 11.91 1.55 9.26
CA PHE A 80 11.85 2.62 8.25
C PHE A 80 10.58 2.58 7.40
N GLU A 81 9.54 1.92 7.87
CA GLU A 81 8.24 1.83 7.20
C GLU A 81 7.20 2.66 7.96
N TRP A 82 6.46 3.49 7.23
CA TRP A 82 5.39 4.32 7.78
C TRP A 82 4.15 4.25 6.88
N ILE A 83 2.98 4.56 7.43
CA ILE A 83 1.76 4.65 6.63
C ILE A 83 1.84 5.93 5.79
N ALA A 84 1.96 5.77 4.47
CA ALA A 84 1.92 6.88 3.52
C ALA A 84 0.47 7.30 3.23
N GLY A 85 -0.47 6.36 3.31
CA GLY A 85 -1.90 6.62 3.18
C GLY A 85 -2.72 5.34 3.08
N TYR A 86 -3.90 5.43 2.45
CA TYR A 86 -4.90 4.38 2.42
C TYR A 86 -5.49 4.22 1.01
N VAL A 87 -5.64 2.99 0.55
CA VAL A 87 -6.22 2.62 -0.75
C VAL A 87 -7.60 2.04 -0.52
N ALA A 88 -8.63 2.56 -1.19
CA ALA A 88 -9.98 2.00 -1.07
C ALA A 88 -10.12 0.71 -1.87
N VAL A 89 -10.73 -0.29 -1.25
CA VAL A 89 -11.02 -1.61 -1.87
C VAL A 89 -12.49 -2.00 -1.81
N GLY A 90 -13.31 -1.14 -1.23
CA GLY A 90 -14.76 -1.30 -1.15
C GLY A 90 -15.37 -0.22 -0.26
N GLU A 91 -16.64 -0.39 0.06
CA GLU A 91 -17.39 0.57 0.87
C GLU A 91 -16.81 0.64 2.30
N ASN A 92 -16.34 1.82 2.70
CA ASN A 92 -15.67 2.08 3.99
C ASN A 92 -14.49 1.16 4.32
N THR A 93 -13.94 0.46 3.32
CA THR A 93 -12.91 -0.57 3.48
C THR A 93 -11.63 -0.16 2.76
N TYR A 94 -10.53 -0.17 3.50
CA TYR A 94 -9.27 0.40 3.08
C TYR A 94 -8.09 -0.53 3.34
N LEU A 95 -7.05 -0.37 2.52
CA LEU A 95 -5.73 -0.94 2.70
C LEU A 95 -4.74 0.16 3.08
N ALA A 96 -3.91 -0.06 4.08
CA ALA A 96 -2.87 0.89 4.43
C ALA A 96 -1.69 0.75 3.45
N ALA A 97 -1.38 1.81 2.71
CA ALA A 97 -0.20 1.88 1.87
C ALA A 97 1.02 2.25 2.71
N LEU A 98 1.97 1.33 2.81
CA LEU A 98 3.23 1.55 3.50
C LEU A 98 4.23 2.23 2.57
N GLY A 99 4.80 3.34 3.02
CA GLY A 99 5.99 3.95 2.44
C GLY A 99 7.23 3.35 3.09
N SER A 100 8.28 3.12 2.31
CA SER A 100 9.56 2.64 2.80
C SER A 100 10.71 3.49 2.24
N ALA A 101 11.61 3.95 3.10
CA ALA A 101 12.84 4.64 2.68
C ALA A 101 13.91 3.66 2.12
N TRP A 102 13.67 2.36 2.17
CA TRP A 102 14.71 1.35 2.00
C TRP A 102 15.24 1.22 0.56
N LYS A 103 14.47 1.65 -0.45
CA LYS A 103 14.94 1.71 -1.85
C LYS A 103 16.13 2.67 -2.01
N ILE A 104 16.08 3.83 -1.36
CA ILE A 104 17.16 4.82 -1.40
C ILE A 104 18.44 4.20 -0.82
N PHE A 105 18.33 3.48 0.31
CA PHE A 105 19.48 2.83 0.93
C PHE A 105 20.05 1.67 0.10
N LYS A 106 19.20 0.89 -0.59
CA LYS A 106 19.64 -0.21 -1.46
C LYS A 106 20.37 0.29 -2.71
N GLU A 107 19.88 1.36 -3.34
CA GLU A 107 20.56 1.99 -4.48
C GLU A 107 21.89 2.63 -4.07
N VAL A 108 21.94 3.36 -2.95
CA VAL A 108 23.18 3.94 -2.43
C VAL A 108 24.22 2.86 -2.13
N LYS A 109 23.83 1.73 -1.50
CA LYS A 109 24.75 0.60 -1.27
C LYS A 109 25.21 -0.08 -2.57
N ARG A 110 24.37 -0.12 -3.61
CA ARG A 110 24.74 -0.70 -4.90
C ARG A 110 25.72 0.19 -5.67
N CYS A 111 25.62 1.51 -5.53
CA CYS A 111 26.63 2.46 -6.03
C CYS A 111 27.95 2.35 -5.24
N LEU A 112 27.90 2.29 -3.91
CA LEU A 112 29.12 2.19 -3.08
C LEU A 112 29.89 0.87 -3.22
N ARG A 113 29.26 -0.22 -3.69
CA ARG A 113 29.95 -1.51 -3.94
C ARG A 113 30.57 -1.64 -5.33
N ARG A 114 30.47 -0.60 -6.17
CA ARG A 114 31.01 -0.56 -7.54
C ARG A 114 32.14 0.47 -7.73
N SER A 115 32.61 1.11 -6.66
CA SER A 115 33.82 1.95 -6.65
C SER A 115 34.99 1.21 -6.02
#